data_AF-A0A813H8G1-F1
#
_entry.id   AF-A0A813H8G1-F1
#
_cell.length_a   1.000
_cell.length_b   1.000
_cell.length_c   1.000
_cell.angle_alpha   90.00
_cell.angle_beta   90.00
_cell.angle_gamma   90.00
#
_symmetry.space_group_name_H-M   'P 1'
#
loop_
_entity.id
_entity.type
_entity.pdbx_description
1 polymer ?
#
loop_
_entity_poly.entity_id
_entity_poly.type
_entity_poly.pdbx_seq_one_letter_code
_entity_poly.pdbx_strand_id
1 'polypeptide(L)'
;MRPGPSSFARPDCTNQDPSQCPRGTNQGRTYRFYAGKLVVPFGFGLSYSSFSYAVASQPSAVSLAHLQELVVRIATLQETASRWQSSVQYSANMTNTGSRDADDVVLGLLTPPGACQNGVPLKLLFGFERVRVKAGETVTAWLYRP
;
A
#
# COMPACT_ATOMS: atom_id res chain seq x y z
N MET A 1 -10.59 11.14 -5.33
CA MET A 1 -9.28 10.54 -4.99
C MET A 1 -8.67 9.83 -6.19
N ARG A 2 -9.46 9.10 -6.98
CA ARG A 2 -9.03 8.52 -8.25
C ARG A 2 -8.83 9.61 -9.31
N PRO A 3 -7.87 9.45 -10.24
CA PRO A 3 -7.74 10.37 -11.37
C PRO A 3 -9.01 10.37 -12.20
N GLY A 4 -9.32 11.51 -12.80
CA GLY A 4 -10.47 11.63 -13.68
C GLY A 4 -11.19 12.98 -13.61
N PRO A 5 -12.25 13.11 -14.44
CA PRO A 5 -13.04 14.32 -14.50
C PRO A 5 -13.74 14.61 -13.16
N SER A 6 -13.84 15.89 -12.85
CA SER A 6 -14.57 16.43 -11.70
C SER A 6 -16.02 16.74 -12.12
N SER A 7 -16.96 16.58 -11.20
CA SER A 7 -18.31 17.14 -11.36
C SER A 7 -18.34 18.66 -11.22
N PHE A 8 -17.28 19.26 -10.66
CA PHE A 8 -17.15 20.69 -10.43
C PHE A 8 -16.31 21.37 -11.51
N ALA A 9 -16.67 22.61 -11.84
CA ALA A 9 -15.87 23.51 -12.66
C ALA A 9 -14.49 23.76 -12.03
N ARG A 10 -13.52 24.13 -12.88
CA ARG A 10 -12.17 24.50 -12.44
C ARG A 10 -12.19 25.76 -11.54
N PRO A 11 -11.52 25.75 -10.37
CA PRO A 11 -11.49 26.92 -9.48
C PRO A 11 -10.83 28.17 -10.08
N ASP A 12 -9.95 27.99 -11.07
CA ASP A 12 -9.26 29.05 -11.81
C ASP A 12 -10.10 29.67 -12.93
N CYS A 13 -11.31 29.16 -13.19
CA CYS A 13 -12.22 29.75 -14.16
C CYS A 13 -12.85 31.04 -13.60
N THR A 14 -12.55 32.19 -14.20
CA THR A 14 -13.09 33.50 -13.79
C THR A 14 -14.34 33.93 -14.55
N ASN A 15 -14.93 33.05 -15.38
CA ASN A 15 -16.14 33.35 -16.13
C ASN A 15 -17.34 33.44 -15.18
N GLN A 16 -18.18 34.47 -15.35
CA GLN A 16 -19.37 34.67 -14.52
C GLN A 16 -20.49 33.67 -14.85
N ASP A 17 -20.44 33.03 -16.02
CA ASP A 17 -21.32 31.93 -16.39
C ASP A 17 -20.64 30.57 -16.08
N PRO A 18 -21.08 29.83 -15.04
CA PRO A 18 -20.48 28.56 -14.66
C PRO A 18 -20.64 27.47 -15.71
N SER A 19 -21.63 27.58 -16.63
CA SER A 19 -21.86 26.60 -17.70
C SER A 19 -20.78 26.65 -18.78
N GLN A 20 -20.06 27.78 -18.88
CA GLN A 20 -18.95 27.97 -19.82
C GLN A 20 -17.59 27.60 -19.22
N CYS A 21 -17.54 27.21 -17.95
CA CYS A 21 -16.31 26.78 -17.32
C CYS A 21 -16.01 25.30 -17.62
N PRO A 22 -14.79 24.97 -18.10
CA PRO A 22 -14.37 23.58 -18.22
C PRO A 22 -14.45 22.89 -16.86
N ARG A 23 -14.95 21.65 -16.85
CA ARG A 23 -14.89 20.81 -15.65
C ARG A 23 -13.44 20.60 -15.23
N GLY A 24 -13.20 20.58 -13.93
CA GLY A 24 -11.90 20.22 -13.37
C GLY A 24 -11.52 18.80 -13.76
N THR A 25 -10.22 18.52 -13.81
CA THR A 25 -9.70 17.16 -13.81
C THR A 25 -8.71 17.03 -12.67
N ASN A 26 -8.66 15.86 -12.04
CA ASN A 26 -7.71 15.59 -10.98
C ASN A 26 -6.74 14.49 -11.40
N GLN A 27 -5.47 14.66 -11.05
CA GLN A 27 -4.38 13.70 -11.34
C GLN A 27 -4.36 12.52 -10.34
N GLY A 28 -5.44 12.31 -9.59
CA GLY A 28 -5.47 11.43 -8.43
C GLY A 28 -4.92 12.11 -7.17
N ARG A 29 -5.22 11.54 -6.00
CA ARG A 29 -4.78 12.03 -4.69
C ARG A 29 -4.16 10.89 -3.90
N THR A 30 -3.16 11.19 -3.08
CA THR A 30 -2.36 10.23 -2.28
C THR A 30 -1.48 9.32 -3.14
N TYR A 31 -0.56 8.58 -2.51
CA TYR A 31 0.30 7.59 -3.18
C TYR A 31 -0.48 6.50 -3.92
N ARG A 32 -1.74 6.26 -3.51
CA ARG A 32 -2.59 5.23 -4.09
C ARG A 32 -3.06 5.58 -5.50
N PHE A 33 -3.11 6.87 -5.86
CA PHE A 33 -3.78 7.31 -7.10
C PHE A 33 -3.07 8.44 -7.83
N TYR A 34 -2.16 9.17 -7.18
CA TYR A 34 -1.50 10.31 -7.80
C TYR A 34 -0.59 9.87 -8.95
N ALA A 35 -0.94 10.27 -10.17
CA ALA A 35 -0.23 9.94 -11.40
C ALA A 35 0.80 11.00 -11.82
N GLY A 36 0.94 12.09 -11.06
CA GLY A 36 1.91 13.15 -11.32
C GLY A 36 3.32 12.83 -10.83
N LYS A 37 4.25 13.74 -11.09
CA LYS A 37 5.66 13.62 -10.65
C LYS A 37 5.77 13.92 -9.15
N LEU A 38 6.29 12.96 -8.40
CA LEU A 38 6.54 13.09 -6.95
C LEU A 38 7.92 13.71 -6.72
N VAL A 39 8.02 14.64 -5.77
CA VAL A 39 9.31 15.16 -5.27
C VAL A 39 9.86 14.22 -4.20
N VAL A 40 9.00 13.83 -3.24
CA VAL A 40 9.29 12.80 -2.24
C VAL A 40 8.08 11.85 -2.21
N PRO A 41 8.25 10.55 -2.49
CA PRO A 41 7.14 9.62 -2.50
C PRO A 41 6.72 9.25 -1.07
N PHE A 42 5.49 8.78 -0.93
CA PHE A 42 5.02 8.21 0.33
C PHE A 42 5.92 7.05 0.77
N GLY A 43 6.25 7.01 2.05
CA GLY A 43 7.10 5.98 2.62
C GLY A 43 8.60 6.21 2.41
N PHE A 44 9.00 7.29 1.74
CA PHE A 44 10.41 7.67 1.68
C PHE A 44 10.88 8.15 3.05
N GLY A 45 12.00 7.60 3.50
CA GLY A 45 12.66 7.97 4.75
C GLY A 45 14.17 7.76 4.62
N LEU A 46 14.93 8.59 5.32
CA LEU A 46 16.38 8.45 5.45
C LEU A 46 16.69 7.82 6.80
N SER A 47 17.79 7.08 6.86
CA SER A 47 18.34 6.54 8.10
C SER A 47 19.81 6.94 8.24
N TYR A 48 20.31 6.91 9.48
CA TYR A 48 21.73 7.08 9.78
C TYR A 48 22.55 5.81 9.53
N SER A 49 21.91 4.73 9.09
CA SER A 49 22.57 3.53 8.57
C SER A 49 22.07 3.19 7.16
N SER A 50 22.67 2.16 6.55
CA SER A 50 22.27 1.61 5.24
C SER A 50 21.70 0.21 5.42
N PHE A 51 20.71 -0.14 4.59
CA PHE A 51 20.00 -1.42 4.69
C PHE A 51 19.86 -2.09 3.32
N SER A 52 19.95 -3.41 3.31
CA SER A 52 19.57 -4.26 2.18
C SER A 52 18.39 -5.13 2.54
N TYR A 53 17.50 -5.38 1.57
CA TYR A 53 16.24 -6.09 1.77
C TYR A 53 16.20 -7.31 0.85
N ALA A 54 15.71 -8.44 1.37
CA ALA A 54 15.43 -9.63 0.60
C ALA A 54 14.06 -10.19 0.99
N VAL A 55 13.28 -10.66 0.02
CA VAL A 55 12.01 -11.34 0.29
C VAL A 55 12.32 -12.65 1.04
N ALA A 56 11.72 -12.82 2.21
CA ALA A 56 11.95 -14.00 3.06
C ALA A 56 10.79 -15.01 2.93
N SER A 57 9.55 -14.53 2.93
CA SER A 57 8.36 -15.36 2.68
C SER A 57 7.35 -14.59 1.85
N GLN A 58 6.93 -15.21 0.75
CA GLN A 58 5.87 -14.74 -0.14
C GLN A 58 5.22 -15.95 -0.80
N PRO A 59 3.89 -16.16 -0.67
CA PRO A 59 3.22 -17.22 -1.39
C PRO A 59 3.19 -16.91 -2.89
N SER A 60 3.56 -17.89 -3.71
CA SER A 60 3.45 -17.80 -5.17
C SER A 60 2.00 -17.85 -5.66
N ALA A 61 1.12 -18.47 -4.87
CA ALA A 61 -0.31 -18.55 -5.13
C ALA A 61 -1.07 -18.45 -3.81
N VAL A 62 -2.22 -17.78 -3.84
CA VAL A 62 -3.12 -17.67 -2.69
C VAL A 62 -4.41 -18.41 -3.04
N SER A 63 -4.73 -19.45 -2.29
CA SER A 63 -5.99 -20.17 -2.46
C SER A 63 -7.16 -19.34 -1.95
N LEU A 64 -8.21 -19.22 -2.77
CA LEU A 64 -9.45 -18.53 -2.40
C LEU A 64 -10.43 -19.44 -1.65
N ALA A 65 -10.12 -20.75 -1.52
CA ALA A 65 -11.03 -21.73 -0.93
C ALA A 65 -11.45 -21.34 0.50
N HIS A 66 -10.50 -20.90 1.33
CA HIS A 66 -10.79 -20.46 2.69
C HIS A 66 -11.71 -19.22 2.72
N LEU A 67 -11.48 -18.25 1.82
CA LEU A 67 -12.34 -17.07 1.72
C LEU A 67 -13.75 -17.44 1.25
N GLN A 68 -13.88 -18.35 0.30
CA GLN A 68 -15.18 -18.84 -0.18
C GLN A 68 -15.95 -19.53 0.95
N GLU A 69 -15.28 -20.39 1.73
CA GLU A 69 -15.88 -21.04 2.90
C GLU A 69 -16.34 -20.01 3.94
N LEU A 70 -15.50 -19.01 4.25
CA LEU A 70 -15.83 -17.96 5.21
C LEU A 70 -17.04 -17.13 4.76
N VAL A 71 -17.12 -16.76 3.48
CA VAL A 71 -18.27 -16.01 2.94
C VAL A 71 -19.57 -16.80 3.14
N VAL A 72 -19.55 -18.11 2.90
CA VAL A 72 -20.72 -18.98 3.14
C VAL A 72 -21.07 -19.01 4.63
N ARG A 73 -20.10 -19.23 5.52
CA ARG A 73 -20.33 -19.29 6.98
C ARG A 73 -20.91 -18.00 7.53
N ILE A 74 -20.39 -16.83 7.12
CA ILE A 74 -20.92 -15.54 7.57
C ILE A 74 -22.36 -15.34 7.08
N ALA A 75 -22.65 -15.74 5.83
CA ALA A 75 -23.98 -15.61 5.26
C ALA A 75 -25.01 -16.54 5.92
N THR A 76 -24.61 -17.72 6.40
CA THR A 76 -25.54 -18.74 6.92
C THR A 76 -25.62 -18.81 8.44
N LEU A 77 -24.53 -18.51 9.16
CA LEU A 77 -24.42 -18.71 10.61
C LEU A 77 -24.52 -17.41 11.41
N GLN A 78 -24.65 -16.24 10.75
CA GLN A 78 -24.67 -14.93 11.42
C GLN A 78 -23.50 -14.70 12.40
N GLU A 79 -22.38 -15.42 12.20
CA GLU A 79 -21.19 -15.26 13.00
C GLU A 79 -20.54 -13.92 12.68
N THR A 80 -20.27 -13.13 13.73
CA THR A 80 -19.39 -11.97 13.60
C THR A 80 -17.98 -12.50 13.34
N ALA A 81 -17.41 -12.12 12.20
CA ALA A 81 -16.10 -12.53 11.74
C ALA A 81 -14.98 -11.98 12.64
N SER A 82 -14.93 -12.47 13.87
CA SER A 82 -14.16 -11.91 14.98
C SER A 82 -12.77 -12.54 15.07
N ARG A 83 -12.42 -13.45 14.15
CA ARG A 83 -11.09 -14.04 14.03
C ARG A 83 -10.74 -14.26 12.56
N TRP A 84 -10.54 -13.16 11.84
CA TRP A 84 -9.92 -13.21 10.52
C TRP A 84 -8.47 -13.65 10.68
N GLN A 85 -8.21 -14.95 10.64
CA GLN A 85 -6.85 -15.47 10.52
C GLN A 85 -6.45 -15.40 9.05
N SER A 86 -5.35 -14.70 8.77
CA SER A 86 -4.80 -14.67 7.42
C SER A 86 -4.30 -16.06 7.04
N SER A 87 -4.62 -16.54 5.84
CA SER A 87 -4.00 -17.74 5.27
C SER A 87 -2.64 -17.47 4.64
N VAL A 88 -2.18 -16.22 4.70
CA VAL A 88 -1.02 -15.73 3.96
C VAL A 88 -0.05 -15.01 4.90
N GLN A 89 1.23 -15.28 4.71
CA GLN A 89 2.31 -14.64 5.44
C GLN A 89 3.24 -13.92 4.46
N TYR A 90 3.60 -12.69 4.79
CA TYR A 90 4.59 -11.91 4.06
C TYR A 90 5.70 -11.48 5.00
N SER A 91 6.95 -11.74 4.63
CA SER A 91 8.10 -11.26 5.37
C SER A 91 9.29 -10.90 4.48
N ALA A 92 10.11 -10.00 4.99
CA ALA A 92 11.36 -9.57 4.37
C ALA A 92 12.50 -9.66 5.38
N ASN A 93 13.64 -10.17 4.94
CA ASN A 93 14.89 -10.08 5.68
C ASN A 93 15.50 -8.71 5.40
N MET A 94 15.90 -8.05 6.48
CA MET A 94 16.54 -6.76 6.47
C MET A 94 17.91 -6.88 7.09
N THR A 95 18.94 -6.55 6.34
CA THR A 95 20.33 -6.54 6.81
C THR A 95 20.80 -5.11 6.95
N ASN A 96 21.31 -4.74 8.12
CA ASN A 96 21.95 -3.44 8.32
C ASN A 96 23.40 -3.52 7.81
N THR A 97 23.64 -2.89 6.68
CA THR A 97 24.94 -2.87 5.99
C THR A 97 25.81 -1.68 6.37
N GLY A 98 25.32 -0.78 7.23
CA GLY A 98 26.08 0.34 7.74
C GLY A 98 26.83 0.03 9.04
N SER A 99 27.49 1.05 9.57
CA SER A 99 28.38 0.96 10.75
C SER A 99 27.71 1.33 12.07
N ARG A 100 26.40 1.64 12.04
CA ARG A 100 25.65 2.06 13.22
C ARG A 100 24.40 1.22 13.35
N ASP A 101 24.11 0.84 14.59
CA ASP A 101 22.83 0.24 14.92
C ASP A 101 21.72 1.26 14.62
N ALA A 102 20.71 0.89 13.84
CA ALA A 102 19.55 1.75 13.58
C ALA A 102 18.21 0.99 13.65
N ASP A 103 17.12 1.76 13.75
CA ASP A 103 15.79 1.27 13.42
C ASP A 103 15.51 1.52 11.94
N ASP A 104 14.72 0.65 11.33
CA ASP A 104 14.15 0.90 10.01
C ASP A 104 12.69 0.44 9.94
N VAL A 105 11.93 1.04 9.01
CA VAL A 105 10.50 0.80 8.82
C VAL A 105 10.27 0.17 7.44
N VAL A 106 9.90 -1.11 7.42
CA VAL A 106 9.56 -1.83 6.18
C VAL A 106 8.10 -1.59 5.84
N LEU A 107 7.84 -1.18 4.59
CA LEU A 107 6.49 -0.98 4.06
C LEU A 107 6.17 -2.05 3.01
N GLY A 108 5.14 -2.85 3.27
CA GLY A 108 4.57 -3.80 2.31
C GLY A 108 3.55 -3.14 1.39
N LEU A 109 3.86 -3.04 0.10
CA LEU A 109 2.97 -2.44 -0.91
C LEU A 109 2.54 -3.48 -1.96
N LEU A 110 1.23 -3.66 -2.16
CA LEU A 110 0.67 -4.45 -3.26
C LEU A 110 0.40 -3.58 -4.48
N THR A 111 0.72 -4.10 -5.66
CA THR A 111 0.29 -3.53 -6.94
C THR A 111 -0.84 -4.41 -7.47
N PRO A 112 -2.09 -3.93 -7.49
CA PRO A 112 -3.20 -4.72 -8.00
C PRO A 112 -3.09 -4.91 -9.54
N PRO A 113 -3.64 -5.99 -10.09
CA PRO A 113 -3.80 -6.14 -11.53
C PRO A 113 -4.57 -4.96 -12.13
N GLY A 114 -4.09 -4.43 -13.25
CA GLY A 114 -4.70 -3.26 -13.89
C GLY A 114 -4.48 -1.95 -13.13
N ALA A 115 -3.41 -1.84 -12.32
CA ALA A 115 -3.04 -0.58 -11.67
C ALA A 115 -3.12 0.62 -12.64
N CYS A 116 -3.69 1.73 -12.17
CA CYS A 116 -4.05 2.93 -12.95
C CYS A 116 -5.19 2.81 -13.97
N GLN A 117 -5.76 1.63 -14.19
CA GLN A 117 -6.87 1.47 -15.13
C GLN A 117 -8.20 1.57 -14.38
N ASN A 118 -9.20 2.26 -14.96
CA ASN A 118 -10.57 2.30 -14.43
C ASN A 118 -10.68 2.67 -12.93
N GLY A 119 -9.74 3.47 -12.42
CA GLY A 119 -9.73 3.86 -11.01
C GLY A 119 -9.15 2.83 -10.03
N VAL A 120 -8.49 1.78 -10.54
CA VAL A 120 -7.69 0.85 -9.74
C VAL A 120 -6.46 1.58 -9.18
N PRO A 121 -6.15 1.43 -7.88
CA PRO A 121 -5.03 2.11 -7.26
C PRO A 121 -3.67 1.66 -7.84
N LEU A 122 -2.72 2.58 -7.85
CA LEU A 122 -1.31 2.35 -8.17
C LEU A 122 -0.70 1.29 -7.25
N LYS A 123 -0.80 1.54 -5.94
CA LYS A 123 -0.24 0.72 -4.88
C LYS A 123 -1.14 0.78 -3.64
N LEU A 124 -1.09 -0.26 -2.82
CA LEU A 124 -1.81 -0.38 -1.56
C LEU A 124 -0.84 -0.81 -0.46
N LEU A 125 -0.70 -0.01 0.59
CA LEU A 125 0.00 -0.45 1.80
C LEU A 125 -0.86 -1.53 2.48
N PHE A 126 -0.32 -2.74 2.62
CA PHE A 126 -1.01 -3.85 3.28
C PHE A 126 -0.44 -4.18 4.66
N GLY A 127 0.76 -3.71 4.97
CA GLY A 127 1.43 -3.95 6.22
C GLY A 127 2.70 -3.13 6.37
N PHE A 128 3.13 -2.95 7.60
CA PHE A 128 4.41 -2.32 7.90
C PHE A 128 4.92 -2.81 9.25
N GLU A 129 6.23 -2.78 9.43
CA GLU A 129 6.87 -3.08 10.70
C GLU A 129 8.09 -2.20 10.90
N ARG A 130 8.29 -1.74 12.13
CA ARG A 130 9.53 -1.09 12.57
C ARG A 130 10.38 -2.12 13.29
N VAL A 131 11.60 -2.34 12.80
CA VAL A 131 12.55 -3.30 13.38
C VAL A 131 13.85 -2.60 13.76
N ARG A 132 14.41 -3.01 14.90
CA ARG A 132 15.74 -2.60 15.36
C ARG A 132 16.76 -3.57 14.79
N VAL A 133 17.77 -3.08 14.07
CA VAL A 133 18.82 -3.93 13.49
C VAL A 133 20.19 -3.36 13.84
N LYS A 134 21.00 -4.14 14.55
CA LYS A 134 22.38 -3.75 14.85
C LYS A 134 23.25 -3.79 13.60
N ALA A 135 24.36 -3.07 13.60
CA ALA A 135 25.30 -3.05 12.49
C ALA A 135 25.76 -4.48 12.14
N GLY A 136 25.66 -4.86 10.87
CA GLY A 136 26.02 -6.20 10.37
C GLY A 136 24.99 -7.30 10.63
N GLU A 137 23.92 -7.05 11.40
CA GLU A 137 22.90 -8.05 11.68
C GLU A 137 21.80 -8.09 10.61
N THR A 138 21.09 -9.22 10.58
CA THR A 138 19.88 -9.42 9.78
C THR A 138 18.69 -9.75 10.67
N VAL A 139 17.57 -9.07 10.47
CA VAL A 139 16.30 -9.29 11.17
C VAL A 139 15.18 -9.49 10.15
N THR A 140 14.23 -10.37 10.46
CA THR A 140 13.04 -10.58 9.64
C THR A 140 11.92 -9.66 10.08
N ALA A 141 11.41 -8.84 9.15
CA ALA A 141 10.17 -8.07 9.31
C ALA A 141 8.99 -8.87 8.76
N TRP A 142 7.97 -9.08 9.58
CA TRP A 142 6.68 -9.70 9.31
C TRP A 142 5.64 -8.64 8.93
N LEU A 143 5.41 -8.47 7.64
CA LEU A 143 4.47 -7.48 7.12
C LEU A 143 3.01 -7.92 7.27
N TYR A 144 2.77 -9.22 7.35
CA TYR A 144 1.45 -9.77 7.56
C TYR A 144 1.57 -11.16 8.20
N ARG A 145 0.83 -11.40 9.29
CA ARG A 145 0.87 -12.66 10.07
C ARG A 145 -0.55 -13.22 10.26
N PRO A 146 -0.75 -14.55 10.14
CA PRO A 146 -1.97 -15.24 10.54
C PRO A 146 -2.40 -15.00 11.98
#